data_AF-A0A455UK94-F1
#
_entry.id   AF-A0A455UK94-F1
#
_cell.length_a   1.000
_cell.length_b   1.000
_cell.length_c   1.000
_cell.angle_alpha   90.00
_cell.angle_beta   90.00
_cell.angle_gamma   90.00
#
_symmetry.space_group_name_H-M   'P 1'
#
loop_
_entity.id
_entity.type
_entity.pdbx_description
1 polymer ?
#
loop_
_entity_poly.entity_id
_entity_poly.type
_entity_poly.pdbx_seq_one_letter_code
_entity_poly.pdbx_strand_id
1 'polypeptide(L)'
;MRIAVFSAKPYDHTFISRANAAEHHVFNFFDVRLTIDTAPLAKGFEGVCVFVNDCLDASVLQQLYEGGTRLVALRSAGFNHVDLAVAEQLGMTVVRVPAYSPTQWQSMRWP
;
A
#
# COMPACT_ATOMS: atom_id res chain seq x y z
N MET A 1 8.51 -6.99 10.75
CA MET A 1 8.59 -5.81 9.85
C MET A 1 7.48 -4.82 10.19
N ARG A 2 7.77 -3.52 10.23
CA ARG A 2 6.78 -2.44 10.44
C ARG A 2 6.21 -1.94 9.12
N ILE A 3 4.88 -1.97 8.99
CA ILE A 3 4.17 -1.59 7.76
C ILE A 3 3.16 -0.48 8.06
N ALA A 4 3.26 0.63 7.32
CA ALA A 4 2.28 1.72 7.36
C ALA A 4 1.20 1.49 6.29
N VAL A 5 -0.06 1.40 6.69
CA VAL A 5 -1.21 1.23 5.79
C VAL A 5 -1.93 2.56 5.64
N PHE A 6 -1.83 3.18 4.47
CA PHE A 6 -2.50 4.45 4.15
C PHE A 6 -3.89 4.22 3.56
N SER A 7 -4.74 5.25 3.60
CA SER A 7 -6.13 5.19 3.14
C SER A 7 -6.93 4.03 3.76
N ALA A 8 -6.58 3.64 4.99
CA ALA A 8 -7.12 2.45 5.64
C ALA A 8 -8.57 2.67 6.08
N LYS A 9 -9.45 1.74 5.69
CA LYS A 9 -10.83 1.70 6.15
C LYS A 9 -11.02 0.66 7.25
N PRO A 10 -12.12 0.72 8.04
CA PRO A 10 -12.35 -0.22 9.14
C PRO A 10 -12.32 -1.70 8.72
N TYR A 11 -12.73 -2.00 7.48
CA TYR A 11 -12.64 -3.35 6.94
C TYR A 11 -11.20 -3.78 6.69
N ASP A 12 -10.31 -2.87 6.25
CA ASP A 12 -8.89 -3.17 6.01
C ASP A 12 -8.21 -3.63 7.30
N HIS A 13 -8.50 -2.96 8.43
CA HIS A 13 -8.02 -3.40 9.74
C HIS A 13 -8.40 -4.84 10.03
N THR A 14 -9.68 -5.19 9.81
CA THR A 14 -10.20 -6.52 10.12
C THR A 14 -9.54 -7.59 9.24
N PHE A 15 -9.47 -7.36 7.93
CA PHE A 15 -8.91 -8.33 6.99
C PHE A 15 -7.39 -8.47 7.12
N ILE A 16 -6.65 -7.36 7.26
CA ILE A 16 -5.19 -7.37 7.39
C ILE A 16 -4.78 -7.99 8.73
N SER A 17 -5.48 -7.66 9.83
CA SER A 17 -5.17 -8.25 11.14
C SER A 17 -5.44 -9.76 11.14
N ARG A 18 -6.53 -10.21 10.50
CA ARG A 18 -6.81 -11.65 10.33
C ARG A 18 -5.77 -12.35 9.46
N ALA A 19 -5.33 -11.73 8.36
CA ALA A 19 -4.30 -12.29 7.50
C ALA A 19 -2.93 -12.37 8.21
N ASN A 20 -2.68 -11.45 9.15
CA ASN A 20 -1.50 -11.42 10.01
C ASN A 20 -1.68 -12.20 11.33
N ALA A 21 -2.50 -13.25 11.36
CA ALA A 21 -2.76 -14.02 12.58
C ALA A 21 -1.49 -14.62 13.22
N ALA A 22 -0.42 -14.82 12.43
CA ALA A 22 0.87 -15.29 12.93
C ALA A 22 1.73 -14.16 13.55
N GLU A 23 1.28 -12.90 13.50
CA GLU A 23 1.94 -11.70 14.06
C GLU A 23 3.38 -11.44 13.57
N HIS A 24 3.72 -11.87 12.35
CA HIS A 24 5.04 -11.66 11.77
C HIS A 24 5.33 -10.18 11.43
N HIS A 25 4.27 -9.37 11.31
CA HIS A 25 4.34 -7.97 10.92
C HIS A 25 3.59 -7.06 11.91
N VAL A 26 4.09 -5.84 12.08
CA VAL A 26 3.46 -4.79 12.88
C VAL A 26 2.81 -3.81 11.92
N PHE A 27 1.48 -3.67 11.97
CA PHE A 27 0.72 -2.78 11.10
C PHE A 27 0.29 -1.52 11.84
N ASN A 28 0.56 -0.37 11.23
CA ASN A 28 0.03 0.93 11.65
C ASN A 28 -0.89 1.43 10.55
N PHE A 29 -2.15 1.69 10.91
CA PHE A 29 -3.16 2.11 9.96
C PHE A 29 -3.42 3.60 10.07
N PHE A 30 -3.49 4.27 8.91
CA PHE A 30 -3.77 5.67 8.77
C PHE A 30 -4.96 5.87 7.82
N ASP A 31 -6.03 6.53 8.27
CA ASP A 31 -7.18 6.92 7.43
C ASP A 31 -6.90 8.25 6.68
N VAL A 32 -5.65 8.45 6.28
CA VAL A 32 -5.22 9.57 5.43
C VAL A 32 -4.64 9.03 4.15
N ARG A 33 -4.84 9.77 3.06
CA ARG A 33 -4.22 9.46 1.76
C ARG A 33 -2.71 9.68 1.83
N LEU A 34 -1.97 8.83 1.14
CA LEU A 34 -0.54 9.05 0.94
C LEU A 34 -0.35 10.11 -0.14
N THR A 35 0.28 11.21 0.25
CA THR A 35 0.70 12.34 -0.57
C THR A 35 2.08 12.78 -0.10
N ILE A 36 2.67 13.77 -0.76
CA ILE A 36 3.96 14.34 -0.34
C ILE A 36 3.92 14.89 1.09
N ASP A 37 2.78 15.43 1.52
CA ASP A 37 2.63 16.02 2.87
C ASP A 37 2.47 14.96 3.96
N THR A 38 1.94 13.79 3.61
CA THR A 38 1.68 12.69 4.56
C THR A 38 2.73 11.58 4.49
N ALA A 39 3.61 11.56 3.47
CA ALA A 39 4.74 10.65 3.36
C ALA A 39 5.65 10.62 4.60
N PRO A 40 5.89 11.74 5.32
CA PRO A 40 6.64 11.71 6.58
C PRO A 40 6.05 10.81 7.67
N LEU A 41 4.74 10.49 7.63
CA LEU A 41 4.12 9.54 8.56
C LEU A 41 4.67 8.12 8.39
N ALA A 42 5.22 7.79 7.23
CA ALA A 42 5.86 6.50 6.95
C ALA A 42 7.34 6.43 7.42
N LYS A 43 7.86 7.47 8.07
CA LYS A 43 9.25 7.46 8.57
C LYS A 43 9.47 6.33 9.59
N GLY A 44 10.50 5.53 9.36
CA GLY A 44 10.85 4.38 10.19
C GLY A 44 9.99 3.13 9.95
N PHE A 45 9.14 3.15 8.92
CA PHE A 45 8.44 1.97 8.43
C PHE A 45 9.21 1.35 7.27
N GLU A 46 9.45 0.04 7.36
CA GLU A 46 10.16 -0.73 6.35
C GLU A 46 9.31 -0.96 5.10
N GLY A 47 7.97 -0.98 5.26
CA GLY A 47 7.02 -1.11 4.18
C GLY A 47 5.84 -0.15 4.27
N VAL A 48 5.27 0.18 3.11
CA VAL A 48 4.01 0.92 3.00
C VAL A 48 2.98 0.10 2.22
N CYS A 49 1.72 0.17 2.62
CA CYS A 49 0.59 -0.43 1.94
C CYS A 49 -0.37 0.67 1.46
N VAL A 50 -0.57 0.75 0.15
CA VAL A 50 -1.22 1.87 -0.55
C VAL A 50 -2.37 1.38 -1.41
N PHE A 51 -3.28 2.29 -1.78
CA PHE A 51 -4.44 2.05 -2.63
C PHE A 51 -4.45 2.92 -3.87
N VAL A 52 -5.40 2.66 -4.76
CA VAL A 52 -5.55 3.35 -6.06
C VAL A 52 -5.63 4.89 -5.98
N ASN A 53 -6.00 5.45 -4.84
CA ASN A 53 -6.18 6.89 -4.65
C ASN A 53 -4.97 7.58 -3.99
N ASP A 54 -3.93 6.83 -3.66
CA ASP A 54 -2.69 7.34 -3.10
C ASP A 54 -1.75 7.82 -4.22
N CYS A 55 -0.88 8.79 -3.93
CA CYS A 55 0.12 9.28 -4.87
C CYS A 55 1.49 8.68 -4.57
N LEU A 56 2.10 7.99 -5.53
CA LEU A 56 3.47 7.49 -5.47
C LEU A 56 4.25 7.98 -6.69
N ASP A 57 4.30 9.29 -6.85
CA ASP A 57 5.22 9.94 -7.77
C ASP A 57 6.67 9.86 -7.28
N ALA A 58 7.60 10.32 -8.12
CA ALA A 58 9.03 10.33 -7.83
C ALA A 58 9.38 11.01 -6.50
N SER A 59 8.70 12.10 -6.14
CA SER A 59 9.00 12.88 -4.94
C SER A 59 8.56 12.12 -3.68
N VAL A 60 7.37 11.51 -3.73
CA VAL A 60 6.87 10.66 -2.63
C VAL A 60 7.76 9.44 -2.46
N LEU A 61 8.13 8.75 -3.55
CA LEU A 61 9.01 7.57 -3.49
C LEU A 61 10.38 7.90 -2.88
N GLN A 62 10.97 9.03 -3.25
CA GLN A 62 12.23 9.50 -2.64
C GLN A 62 12.09 9.75 -1.14
N GLN A 63 11.03 10.46 -0.72
CA GLN A 63 10.80 10.70 0.72
C GLN A 63 10.58 9.40 1.51
N LEU A 64 9.84 8.44 0.94
CA LEU A 64 9.65 7.13 1.55
C LEU A 64 10.99 6.39 1.68
N TYR A 65 11.82 6.41 0.63
CA TYR A 65 13.13 5.77 0.66
C TYR A 65 14.06 6.39 1.70
N GLU A 66 14.11 7.72 1.77
CA GLU A 66 14.84 8.47 2.81
C GLU A 66 14.31 8.19 4.22
N GLY A 67 12.99 7.98 4.33
CA GLY A 67 12.31 7.56 5.56
C GLY A 67 12.61 6.13 6.00
N GLY A 68 13.30 5.33 5.18
CA GLY A 68 13.67 3.94 5.47
C GLY A 68 12.75 2.89 4.84
N THR A 69 11.74 3.29 4.07
CA THR A 69 10.87 2.36 3.36
C THR A 69 11.62 1.68 2.22
N ARG A 70 11.44 0.37 2.09
CA ARG A 70 12.03 -0.46 1.03
C ARG A 70 11.00 -1.28 0.27
N LEU A 71 9.82 -1.48 0.87
CA LEU A 71 8.72 -2.24 0.28
C LEU A 71 7.49 -1.35 0.07
N VAL A 72 6.94 -1.38 -1.14
CA VAL A 72 5.64 -0.78 -1.48
C VAL A 72 4.68 -1.90 -1.85
N ALA A 73 3.62 -2.05 -1.08
CA ALA A 73 2.57 -3.04 -1.34
C ALA A 73 1.30 -2.34 -1.85
N LEU A 74 0.86 -2.71 -3.05
CA LEU A 74 -0.40 -2.25 -3.61
C LEU A 74 -1.50 -3.24 -3.27
N ARG A 75 -2.54 -2.78 -2.57
CA ARG A 75 -3.78 -3.56 -2.34
C ARG A 75 -4.78 -3.45 -3.49
N SER A 76 -4.29 -3.09 -4.68
CA SER A 76 -5.06 -2.87 -5.89
C SER A 76 -4.41 -3.53 -7.10
N ALA A 77 -5.23 -3.87 -8.09
CA ALA A 77 -4.74 -4.37 -9.38
C ALA A 77 -4.09 -3.26 -10.22
N GLY A 78 -4.62 -2.03 -10.13
CA GLY A 78 -4.09 -0.86 -10.82
C GLY A 78 -2.86 -0.27 -10.15
N PHE A 79 -1.88 0.13 -10.96
CA PHE A 79 -0.58 0.67 -10.54
C PHE A 79 -0.21 1.98 -11.26
N ASN A 80 -1.16 2.60 -11.96
CA ASN A 80 -0.93 3.82 -12.76
C ASN A 80 -0.46 5.03 -11.93
N HIS A 81 -0.66 4.99 -10.61
CA HIS A 81 -0.31 6.04 -9.66
C HIS A 81 1.09 5.85 -9.04
N VAL A 82 1.85 4.85 -9.50
CA VAL A 82 3.20 4.53 -9.04
C VAL A 82 4.20 4.76 -10.16
N ASP A 83 5.22 5.58 -9.90
CA ASP A 83 6.38 5.69 -10.78
C ASP A 83 7.31 4.48 -10.58
N LEU A 84 7.04 3.43 -11.36
CA LEU A 84 7.79 2.17 -11.29
C LEU A 84 9.27 2.33 -11.67
N ALA A 85 9.57 3.26 -12.58
CA ALA A 85 10.95 3.50 -13.01
C ALA A 85 11.77 4.09 -11.86
N VAL A 86 11.20 5.06 -11.13
CA VAL A 86 11.86 5.64 -9.96
C VAL A 86 11.93 4.64 -8.81
N ALA A 87 10.88 3.84 -8.59
CA ALA A 87 10.92 2.79 -7.58
C ALA A 87 12.05 1.77 -7.83
N GLU A 88 12.25 1.36 -9.09
CA GLU A 88 13.34 0.47 -9.50
C GLU A 88 14.72 1.14 -9.32
N GLN A 89 14.86 2.40 -9.73
CA GLN A 89 16.10 3.17 -9.56
C GLN A 89 16.51 3.35 -8.09
N LEU A 90 15.53 3.51 -7.20
CA LEU A 90 15.75 3.59 -5.75
C LEU A 90 15.99 2.21 -5.12
N GLY A 91 15.83 1.11 -5.86
CA GLY A 91 15.94 -0.25 -5.33
C GLY A 91 14.78 -0.62 -4.40
N MET A 92 13.62 0.03 -4.55
CA MET A 92 12.41 -0.29 -3.80
C MET A 92 11.70 -1.48 -4.43
N THR A 93 11.23 -2.41 -3.60
CA THR A 93 10.43 -3.54 -4.06
C THR A 93 8.97 -3.11 -4.13
N VAL A 94 8.36 -3.21 -5.31
CA VAL A 94 6.93 -2.95 -5.50
C VAL A 94 6.20 -4.28 -5.71
N VAL A 95 5.29 -4.62 -4.80
CA VAL A 95 4.44 -5.81 -4.89
C VAL A 95 2.99 -5.39 -5.12
N ARG A 96 2.26 -6.18 -5.90
CA ARG A 96 0.85 -5.95 -6.20
C ARG A 96 0.05 -7.24 -6.15
N VAL A 97 -1.26 -7.13 -6.03
CA VAL A 97 -2.19 -8.27 -6.17
C VAL A 97 -2.64 -8.35 -7.64
N PRO A 98 -2.14 -9.31 -8.44
CA PRO A 98 -2.33 -9.31 -9.89
C PRO A 98 -3.74 -9.72 -10.35
N ALA A 99 -4.51 -10.41 -9.51
CA ALA A 99 -5.90 -10.79 -9.79
C ALA A 99 -6.74 -10.78 -8.51
N TYR A 100 -7.87 -10.08 -8.54
CA TYR A 100 -8.96 -10.37 -7.61
C TYR A 100 -9.56 -11.73 -8.00
N SER A 101 -10.02 -12.50 -7.01
CA SER A 101 -10.73 -13.76 -7.24
C SER A 101 -11.82 -13.59 -8.31
N PRO A 102 -11.96 -14.48 -9.31
CA PRO A 102 -12.96 -14.39 -10.38
C PRO A 102 -14.43 -14.38 -9.90
N THR A 103 -14.71 -14.57 -8.61
CA THR A 103 -16.05 -14.88 -8.10
C THR A 103 -16.95 -13.67 -7.79
N GLN A 104 -16.50 -12.42 -7.95
CA GLN A 104 -17.30 -11.25 -7.52
C GLN A 104 -18.20 -10.61 -8.60
N TRP A 105 -18.10 -10.98 -9.88
CA TRP A 105 -18.97 -10.39 -10.93
C TRP A 105 -20.28 -11.14 -11.19
N GLN A 106 -20.49 -12.34 -10.64
CA GLN A 106 -21.68 -13.13 -10.98
C GLN A 106 -22.95 -12.78 -10.18
N SER A 107 -22.88 -11.90 -9.16
CA SER A 107 -24.06 -11.53 -8.37
C SER A 107 -24.62 -10.13 -8.67
N MET A 108 -24.11 -9.42 -9.69
CA MET A 108 -24.61 -8.11 -10.12
C MET A 108 -25.43 -8.19 -11.43
N ARG A 109 -26.17 -9.29 -11.62
CA ARG A 109 -27.35 -9.26 -12.49
C ARG A 109 -28.49 -8.70 -11.65
N TRP A 110 -28.80 -7.41 -11.85
CA TRP A 110 -30.07 -6.84 -11.43
C TRP A 110 -31.21 -7.56 -12.15
N PRO A 111 -32.35 -7.85 -11.47
CA PRO A 111 -33.56 -8.35 -12.10
C PRO A 111 -34.16 -7.35 -13.09
#